data_AF-A0A1Z5LIU0-F1
#
_entry.id   AF-A0A1Z5LIU0-F1
#
_cell.length_a   1.000
_cell.length_b   1.000
_cell.length_c   1.000
_cell.angle_alpha   90.00
_cell.angle_beta   90.00
_cell.angle_gamma   90.00
#
_symmetry.space_group_name_H-M   'P 1'
#
loop_
_entity.id
_entity.type
_entity.pdbx_description
1 polymer ?
#
loop_
_entity_poly.entity_id
_entity_poly.type
_entity_poly.pdbx_seq_one_letter_code
_entity_poly.pdbx_strand_id
1 'polypeptide(L)'
;MLRGSKHWGFEKMQALRATLEPVLKSGLNTIMPETLQDWGTCAATASESRDPFKYHWLFELLMEDPLRGEEGSFLQASRLYVLLGALAQQEWRVCELLYKELEYLLPRLMHSYENVRDKIGSLLCNIFLYDINIPMFAPSLSLMPRRADFINTALELLAPLGFPQLEPNNGRGNSEQHACSKTTDDIVNNHIEQDGETTPERKQASRLLRTMSRWIMASVTQSPNAAPPELFQIVPLLCQVQSEAADEDLQKECAFTLALLGNVLLPCSSIQAALDTIRDVLKRPSWHARAAACNFETSIVARTCCSLQLFAVPSFFKPVHSSEQQHMEERRCRLHAGPAQR
;
A
#
# COMPACT_ATOMS: atom_id res chain seq x y z
N MET A 1 -33.03 6.62 13.36
CA MET A 1 -33.38 8.06 13.27
C MET A 1 -32.79 8.74 12.04
N LEU A 2 -31.45 8.73 11.85
CA LEU A 2 -30.78 9.39 10.71
C LEU A 2 -31.37 9.03 9.34
N ARG A 3 -31.63 7.75 9.06
CA ARG A 3 -32.24 7.36 7.79
C ARG A 3 -33.65 7.92 7.58
N GLY A 4 -34.43 8.03 8.66
CA GLY A 4 -35.81 8.52 8.64
C GLY A 4 -35.92 10.04 8.46
N SER A 5 -34.85 10.79 8.72
CA SER A 5 -34.81 12.24 8.55
C SER A 5 -34.53 12.70 7.11
N LYS A 6 -34.55 11.78 6.13
CA LYS A 6 -34.29 12.07 4.71
C LYS A 6 -35.12 13.25 4.17
N HIS A 7 -36.38 13.38 4.58
CA HIS A 7 -37.30 14.43 4.10
C HIS A 7 -37.51 15.57 5.10
N TRP A 8 -36.74 15.62 6.19
CA TRP A 8 -36.88 16.69 7.19
C TRP A 8 -36.26 18.00 6.69
N GLY A 9 -36.89 19.13 7.02
CA GLY A 9 -36.35 20.47 6.78
C GLY A 9 -35.20 20.82 7.72
N PHE A 10 -34.57 21.98 7.48
CA PHE A 10 -33.35 22.41 8.16
C PHE A 10 -33.49 22.46 9.70
N GLU A 11 -34.54 23.10 10.23
CA GLU A 11 -34.75 23.22 11.68
C GLU A 11 -34.85 21.86 12.37
N LYS A 12 -35.60 20.91 11.77
CA LYS A 12 -35.72 19.55 12.29
C LYS A 12 -34.39 18.78 12.22
N MET A 13 -33.59 19.02 11.18
CA MET A 13 -32.25 18.44 11.05
C MET A 13 -31.28 19.01 12.10
N GLN A 14 -31.37 20.31 12.42
CA GLN A 14 -30.56 20.95 13.45
C GLN A 14 -30.93 20.43 14.84
N ALA A 15 -32.22 20.30 15.15
CA ALA A 15 -32.69 19.69 16.39
C ALA A 15 -32.26 18.21 16.51
N LEU A 16 -32.30 17.47 15.40
CA LEU A 16 -31.81 16.09 15.34
C LEU A 16 -30.31 16.03 15.64
N ARG A 17 -29.50 16.89 15.02
CA ARG A 17 -28.06 17.00 15.30
C ARG A 17 -27.81 17.31 16.77
N ALA A 18 -28.44 18.34 17.32
CA ALA A 18 -28.26 18.74 18.71
C ALA A 18 -28.57 17.60 19.70
N THR A 19 -29.50 16.71 19.34
CA THR A 19 -29.86 15.54 20.14
C THR A 19 -28.90 14.37 19.95
N LEU A 20 -28.49 14.08 18.71
CA LEU A 20 -27.70 12.89 18.38
C LEU A 20 -26.19 13.08 18.51
N GLU A 21 -25.66 14.27 18.25
CA GLU A 21 -24.23 14.56 18.33
C GLU A 21 -23.61 14.16 19.69
N PRO A 22 -24.17 14.54 20.86
CA PRO A 22 -23.60 14.11 22.14
C PRO A 22 -23.70 12.60 22.38
N VAL A 23 -24.77 11.96 21.90
CA VAL A 23 -24.96 10.50 22.01
C VAL A 23 -23.93 9.75 21.19
N LEU A 24 -23.68 10.21 19.95
CA LEU A 24 -22.66 9.64 19.08
C LEU A 24 -21.26 9.89 19.64
N LYS A 25 -20.95 11.10 20.13
CA LYS A 25 -19.67 11.40 20.80
C LYS A 25 -19.41 10.46 21.98
N SER A 26 -20.42 10.28 22.84
CA SER A 26 -20.32 9.35 23.97
C SER A 26 -20.12 7.91 23.48
N GLY A 27 -20.91 7.45 22.52
CA GLY A 27 -20.83 6.09 21.99
C GLY A 27 -19.49 5.76 21.33
N LEU A 28 -18.94 6.69 20.54
CA LEU A 28 -17.62 6.58 19.90
C LEU A 28 -16.46 6.56 20.90
N ASN A 29 -16.67 6.99 22.15
CA ASN A 29 -15.69 6.93 23.22
C ASN A 29 -15.84 5.68 24.11
N THR A 30 -16.92 4.92 23.95
CA THR A 30 -17.23 3.74 24.77
C THR A 30 -17.48 2.50 23.92
N ILE A 31 -16.89 2.43 22.73
CA ILE A 31 -16.99 1.24 21.87
C ILE A 31 -16.33 0.06 22.59
N MET A 32 -16.99 -1.09 22.55
CA MET A 32 -16.50 -2.36 23.09
C MET A 32 -16.30 -3.36 21.94
N PRO A 33 -15.46 -4.40 22.09
CA PRO A 33 -15.27 -5.42 21.06
C PRO A 33 -16.59 -6.04 20.55
N GLU A 34 -17.55 -6.25 21.45
CA GLU A 34 -18.85 -6.84 21.16
C GLU A 34 -19.77 -5.89 20.37
N THR A 35 -19.57 -4.57 20.48
CA THR A 35 -20.42 -3.56 19.84
C THR A 35 -19.77 -2.94 18.59
N LEU A 36 -18.50 -3.23 18.33
CA LEU A 36 -17.74 -2.65 17.23
C LEU A 36 -18.41 -2.85 15.87
N GLN A 37 -18.84 -4.08 15.58
CA GLN A 37 -19.49 -4.41 14.31
C GLN A 37 -20.84 -3.69 14.15
N ASP A 38 -21.59 -3.53 15.24
CA ASP A 38 -22.86 -2.81 15.23
C ASP A 38 -22.65 -1.32 14.93
N TRP A 39 -21.62 -0.70 15.51
CA TRP A 39 -21.27 0.68 15.22
C TRP A 39 -20.86 0.89 13.77
N GLY A 40 -20.02 0.00 13.21
CA GLY A 40 -19.65 0.05 11.80
C GLY A 40 -20.86 -0.09 10.86
N THR A 41 -21.72 -1.07 11.15
CA THR A 41 -22.97 -1.29 10.41
C THR A 41 -23.92 -0.10 10.52
N CYS A 42 -24.04 0.49 11.72
CA CYS A 42 -24.87 1.66 11.98
C CYS A 42 -24.39 2.85 11.15
N ALA A 43 -23.09 3.17 11.16
CA ALA A 43 -22.52 4.28 10.42
C ALA A 43 -22.64 4.11 8.90
N ALA A 44 -22.39 2.90 8.39
CA ALA A 44 -22.62 2.58 6.99
C ALA A 44 -24.11 2.75 6.61
N THR A 45 -25.01 2.10 7.34
CA THR A 45 -26.45 2.14 7.09
C THR A 45 -27.02 3.55 7.20
N ALA A 46 -26.51 4.38 8.12
CA ALA A 46 -26.91 5.78 8.26
C ALA A 46 -26.50 6.64 7.05
N SER A 47 -25.37 6.32 6.44
CA SER A 47 -24.75 7.08 5.34
C SER A 47 -25.23 6.62 3.96
N GLU A 48 -25.62 5.35 3.83
CA GLU A 48 -26.08 4.73 2.58
C GLU A 48 -27.23 5.52 1.92
N SER A 49 -27.08 5.80 0.61
CA SER A 49 -28.09 6.49 -0.21
C SER A 49 -28.56 7.81 0.42
N ARG A 50 -27.66 8.54 1.08
CA ARG A 50 -27.88 9.88 1.62
C ARG A 50 -27.01 10.90 0.94
N ASP A 51 -27.51 12.14 0.92
CA ASP A 51 -26.78 13.30 0.44
C ASP A 51 -25.75 13.72 1.50
N PRO A 52 -24.43 13.69 1.19
CA PRO A 52 -23.39 14.04 2.15
C PRO A 52 -23.51 15.48 2.65
N PHE A 53 -24.07 16.41 1.86
CA PHE A 53 -24.26 17.79 2.30
C PHE A 53 -25.30 17.91 3.42
N LYS A 54 -26.36 17.10 3.38
CA LYS A 54 -27.40 17.10 4.41
C LYS A 54 -26.91 16.49 5.73
N TYR A 55 -25.97 15.55 5.66
CA TYR A 55 -25.41 14.83 6.80
C TYR A 55 -23.96 15.24 7.08
N HIS A 56 -23.53 16.42 6.61
CA HIS A 56 -22.13 16.88 6.72
C HIS A 56 -21.60 16.81 8.16
N TRP A 57 -22.43 17.19 9.14
CA TRP A 57 -22.11 17.17 10.56
C TRP A 57 -21.75 15.78 11.10
N LEU A 58 -22.27 14.71 10.50
CA LEU A 58 -21.91 13.34 10.87
C LEU A 58 -20.49 13.02 10.42
N PHE A 59 -20.10 13.44 9.22
CA PHE A 59 -18.73 13.25 8.72
C PHE A 59 -17.74 14.13 9.47
N GLU A 60 -18.10 15.38 9.75
CA GLU A 60 -17.31 16.28 10.61
C GLU A 60 -17.04 15.65 11.97
N LEU A 61 -18.07 15.05 12.58
CA LEU A 61 -17.95 14.34 13.86
C LEU A 61 -17.03 13.11 13.76
N LEU A 62 -17.19 12.28 12.73
CA LEU A 62 -16.42 11.04 12.59
C LEU A 62 -14.95 11.29 12.20
N MET A 63 -14.68 12.39 11.50
CA MET A 63 -13.33 12.83 11.13
C MET A 63 -12.68 13.71 12.21
N GLU A 64 -13.37 14.00 13.32
CA GLU A 64 -12.86 14.78 14.45
C GLU A 64 -11.77 14.00 15.23
N ASP A 65 -10.55 14.03 14.68
CA ASP A 65 -9.33 13.39 15.23
C ASP A 65 -9.57 11.94 15.70
N PRO A 66 -9.87 11.00 14.78
CA PRO A 66 -10.21 9.61 15.14
C PRO A 66 -9.08 8.87 15.89
N LEU A 67 -7.84 9.35 15.78
CA LEU A 67 -6.66 8.79 16.46
C LEU A 67 -6.31 9.55 17.75
N ARG A 68 -7.19 10.43 18.22
CA ARG A 68 -6.98 11.22 19.44
C ARG A 68 -6.77 10.37 20.68
N GLY A 69 -6.00 10.95 21.61
CA GLY A 69 -5.84 10.49 22.99
C GLY A 69 -4.84 9.33 23.16
N GLU A 70 -4.38 9.17 24.40
CA GLU A 70 -3.66 7.97 24.88
C GLU A 70 -4.63 6.80 25.15
N GLU A 71 -5.91 6.97 24.82
CA GLU A 71 -6.93 5.95 24.87
C GLU A 71 -6.48 4.78 23.97
N GLY A 72 -6.43 3.57 24.53
CA GLY A 72 -5.75 2.43 23.93
C GLY A 72 -6.08 2.19 22.45
N SER A 73 -5.14 1.60 21.73
CA SER A 73 -5.17 1.41 20.26
C SER A 73 -6.47 0.82 19.69
N PHE A 74 -7.19 0.03 20.50
CA PHE A 74 -8.50 -0.51 20.15
C PHE A 74 -9.51 0.60 19.81
N LEU A 75 -9.59 1.66 20.61
CA LEU A 75 -10.59 2.71 20.41
C LEU A 75 -10.26 3.57 19.19
N GLN A 76 -8.97 3.86 18.99
CA GLN A 76 -8.44 4.49 17.78
C GLN A 76 -8.82 3.70 16.52
N ALA A 77 -8.53 2.39 16.49
CA ALA A 77 -8.90 1.52 15.38
C ALA A 77 -10.42 1.40 15.20
N SER A 78 -11.18 1.41 16.29
CA SER A 78 -12.64 1.35 16.27
C SER A 78 -13.25 2.60 15.63
N ARG A 79 -12.78 3.80 15.98
CA ARG A 79 -13.22 5.06 15.36
C ARG A 79 -12.90 5.09 13.87
N LEU A 80 -11.70 4.70 13.47
CA LEU A 80 -11.35 4.57 12.04
C LEU A 80 -12.25 3.56 11.32
N TYR A 81 -12.62 2.46 11.96
CA TYR A 81 -13.54 1.47 11.37
C TYR A 81 -14.96 2.03 11.18
N VAL A 82 -15.48 2.78 12.15
CA VAL A 82 -16.79 3.44 12.04
C VAL A 82 -16.76 4.51 10.95
N LEU A 83 -15.69 5.32 10.88
CA LEU A 83 -15.46 6.31 9.84
C LEU A 83 -15.41 5.66 8.45
N LEU A 84 -14.66 4.56 8.29
CA LEU A 84 -14.61 3.78 7.05
C LEU A 84 -16.00 3.34 6.62
N GLY A 85 -16.80 2.82 7.55
CA GLY A 85 -18.18 2.42 7.29
C GLY A 85 -19.03 3.55 6.71
N ALA A 86 -18.93 4.77 7.26
CA ALA A 86 -19.66 5.93 6.75
C ALA A 86 -19.14 6.43 5.39
N LEU A 87 -17.82 6.58 5.24
CA LEU A 87 -17.20 7.11 4.03
C LEU A 87 -17.36 6.19 2.82
N ALA A 88 -17.25 4.87 3.02
CA ALA A 88 -17.40 3.89 1.95
C ALA A 88 -18.78 3.96 1.26
N GLN A 89 -19.79 4.47 1.94
CA GLN A 89 -21.15 4.61 1.40
C GLN A 89 -21.35 5.91 0.61
N GLN A 90 -20.42 6.87 0.69
CA GLN A 90 -20.48 8.11 -0.08
C GLN A 90 -19.72 8.03 -1.41
N GLU A 91 -18.73 7.14 -1.49
CA GLU A 91 -17.99 6.88 -2.72
C GLU A 91 -17.37 8.17 -3.29
N TRP A 92 -17.39 8.32 -4.62
CA TRP A 92 -16.87 9.47 -5.38
C TRP A 92 -17.50 10.83 -5.01
N ARG A 93 -18.62 10.88 -4.26
CA ARG A 93 -19.36 12.12 -3.97
C ARG A 93 -18.67 13.02 -2.93
N VAL A 94 -17.72 12.49 -2.18
CA VAL A 94 -17.05 13.19 -1.06
C VAL A 94 -15.56 13.39 -1.31
N CYS A 95 -15.19 13.82 -2.52
CA CYS A 95 -13.80 14.02 -2.95
C CYS A 95 -12.97 14.79 -1.94
N GLU A 96 -13.50 15.92 -1.46
CA GLU A 96 -12.83 16.80 -0.50
C GLU A 96 -12.59 16.09 0.85
N LEU A 97 -13.54 15.28 1.32
CA LEU A 97 -13.38 14.54 2.57
C LEU A 97 -12.31 13.44 2.42
N LEU A 98 -12.23 12.79 1.25
CA LEU A 98 -11.19 11.79 0.99
C LEU A 98 -9.78 12.43 0.95
N TYR A 99 -9.65 13.64 0.42
CA TYR A 99 -8.39 14.40 0.47
C TYR A 99 -8.01 14.79 1.90
N LYS A 100 -8.96 15.35 2.67
CA LYS A 100 -8.73 15.68 4.08
C LYS A 100 -8.34 14.46 4.91
N GLU A 101 -8.98 13.33 4.65
CA GLU A 101 -8.64 12.06 5.30
C GLU A 101 -7.22 11.62 4.90
N LEU A 102 -6.85 11.70 3.62
CA LEU A 102 -5.49 11.36 3.18
C LEU A 102 -4.44 12.25 3.86
N GLU A 103 -4.63 13.57 3.86
CA GLU A 103 -3.73 14.52 4.53
C GLU A 103 -3.59 14.22 6.03
N TYR A 104 -4.69 13.85 6.68
CA TYR A 104 -4.69 13.42 8.07
C TYR A 104 -3.92 12.10 8.26
N LEU A 105 -4.07 11.13 7.37
CA LEU A 105 -3.43 9.81 7.52
C LEU A 105 -1.93 9.80 7.20
N LEU A 106 -1.47 10.62 6.25
CA LEU A 106 -0.07 10.67 5.79
C LEU A 106 0.99 10.72 6.92
N PRO A 107 0.93 11.65 7.90
CA PRO A 107 1.91 11.68 8.99
C PRO A 107 1.76 10.51 9.99
N ARG A 108 0.67 9.73 9.89
CA ARG A 108 0.28 8.68 10.84
C ARG A 108 0.38 7.26 10.26
N LEU A 109 0.90 7.10 9.04
CA LEU A 109 1.07 5.81 8.37
C LEU A 109 1.96 4.83 9.15
N MET A 110 2.91 5.35 9.93
CA MET A 110 3.90 4.59 10.71
C MET A 110 3.45 4.33 12.15
N HIS A 111 2.14 4.34 12.40
CA HIS A 111 1.57 4.19 13.74
C HIS A 111 2.11 2.97 14.48
N SER A 112 2.32 3.08 15.80
CA SER A 112 2.97 2.01 16.60
C SER A 112 2.15 0.72 16.64
N TYR A 113 0.82 0.82 16.69
CA TYR A 113 -0.07 -0.32 16.84
C TYR A 113 -0.55 -0.89 15.50
N GLU A 114 -0.49 -2.21 15.35
CA GLU A 114 -0.84 -2.92 14.11
C GLU A 114 -2.31 -2.77 13.72
N ASN A 115 -3.23 -3.00 14.65
CA ASN A 115 -4.66 -2.86 14.43
C ASN A 115 -5.06 -1.48 13.87
N VAL A 116 -4.36 -0.41 14.29
CA VAL A 116 -4.57 0.93 13.74
C VAL A 116 -4.04 1.02 12.31
N ARG A 117 -2.82 0.54 12.04
CA ARG A 117 -2.26 0.49 10.67
C ARG A 117 -3.13 -0.30 9.71
N ASP A 118 -3.74 -1.39 10.16
CA ASP A 118 -4.68 -2.19 9.35
C ASP A 118 -5.92 -1.38 8.93
N LYS A 119 -6.46 -0.57 9.85
CA LYS A 119 -7.59 0.32 9.53
C LYS A 119 -7.18 1.48 8.65
N ILE A 120 -5.97 2.03 8.83
CA ILE A 120 -5.39 3.02 7.90
C ILE A 120 -5.27 2.42 6.49
N GLY A 121 -4.73 1.21 6.35
CA GLY A 121 -4.64 0.52 5.06
C GLY A 121 -6.01 0.31 4.39
N SER A 122 -7.02 -0.03 5.18
CA SER A 122 -8.41 -0.17 4.69
C SER A 122 -9.00 1.17 4.24
N LEU A 123 -8.73 2.26 4.96
CA LEU A 123 -9.14 3.61 4.57
C LEU A 123 -8.43 4.07 3.28
N LEU A 124 -7.14 3.80 3.13
CA LEU A 124 -6.40 4.09 1.89
C LEU A 124 -7.02 3.38 0.68
N CYS A 125 -7.51 2.14 0.86
CA CYS A 125 -8.24 1.43 -0.20
C CYS A 125 -9.51 2.20 -0.61
N ASN A 126 -10.28 2.70 0.36
CA ASN A 126 -11.47 3.50 0.09
C ASN A 126 -11.13 4.85 -0.59
N ILE A 127 -10.07 5.52 -0.13
CA ILE A 127 -9.59 6.80 -0.68
C ILE A 127 -9.21 6.67 -2.16
N PHE A 128 -8.47 5.61 -2.53
CA PHE A 128 -8.00 5.40 -3.89
C PHE A 128 -8.94 4.53 -4.74
N LEU A 129 -10.12 4.16 -4.23
CA LEU A 129 -11.04 3.25 -4.90
C LEU A 129 -11.44 3.73 -6.31
N TYR A 130 -11.63 5.04 -6.45
CA TYR A 130 -12.07 5.71 -7.69
C TYR A 130 -10.93 6.36 -8.46
N ASP A 131 -9.67 6.08 -8.12
CA ASP A 131 -8.54 6.39 -8.98
C ASP A 131 -8.47 5.39 -10.14
N ILE A 132 -9.42 5.51 -11.06
CA ILE A 132 -9.63 4.65 -12.21
C ILE A 132 -9.59 5.46 -13.50
N ASN A 133 -9.01 4.88 -14.54
CA ASN A 133 -8.93 5.52 -15.84
C ASN A 133 -10.12 5.11 -16.72
N ILE A 134 -11.26 5.78 -16.53
CA ILE A 134 -12.44 5.62 -17.39
C ILE A 134 -12.64 6.93 -18.18
N PRO A 135 -12.39 6.94 -19.51
CA PRO A 135 -12.40 8.17 -20.32
C PRO A 135 -13.69 9.01 -20.17
N MET A 136 -14.84 8.34 -20.05
CA MET A 136 -16.14 9.00 -19.93
C MET A 136 -16.31 9.79 -18.61
N PHE A 137 -15.59 9.42 -17.55
CA PHE A 137 -15.67 10.04 -16.23
C PHE A 137 -14.42 10.83 -15.84
N ALA A 138 -13.45 10.99 -16.76
CA ALA A 138 -12.16 11.58 -16.47
C ALA A 138 -12.23 12.98 -15.79
N PRO A 139 -13.11 13.92 -16.22
CA PRO A 139 -13.22 15.23 -15.56
C PRO A 139 -13.74 15.17 -14.11
N SER A 140 -14.64 14.23 -13.81
CA SER A 140 -15.18 14.08 -12.45
C SER A 140 -14.18 13.37 -11.53
N LEU A 141 -13.44 12.40 -12.08
CA LEU A 141 -12.47 11.60 -11.32
C LEU A 141 -11.10 12.28 -11.18
N SER A 142 -10.82 13.34 -11.93
CA SER A 142 -9.59 14.13 -11.75
C SER A 142 -9.52 14.83 -10.38
N LEU A 143 -10.66 14.98 -9.70
CA LEU A 143 -10.77 15.48 -8.33
C LEU A 143 -10.56 14.39 -7.27
N MET A 144 -10.24 13.15 -7.64
CA MET A 144 -9.92 12.10 -6.67
C MET A 144 -8.44 12.14 -6.27
N PRO A 145 -8.10 11.75 -5.03
CA PRO A 145 -6.72 11.51 -4.64
C PRO A 145 -6.01 10.53 -5.57
N ARG A 146 -4.79 10.85 -5.99
CA ARG A 146 -4.02 10.06 -6.94
C ARG A 146 -3.11 9.09 -6.18
N ARG A 147 -3.23 7.79 -6.48
CA ARG A 147 -2.40 6.76 -5.82
C ARG A 147 -0.92 6.90 -6.18
N ALA A 148 -0.60 7.42 -7.36
CA ALA A 148 0.78 7.57 -7.84
C ALA A 148 1.57 8.52 -6.93
N ASP A 149 0.99 9.67 -6.59
CA ASP A 149 1.62 10.68 -5.71
C ASP A 149 1.84 10.11 -4.30
N PHE A 150 0.87 9.35 -3.80
CA PHE A 150 0.98 8.63 -2.54
C PHE A 150 2.09 7.57 -2.57
N ILE A 151 2.16 6.75 -3.62
CA ILE A 151 3.20 5.72 -3.75
C ILE A 151 4.58 6.36 -3.78
N ASN A 152 4.78 7.42 -4.56
CA ASN A 152 6.06 8.13 -4.62
C ASN A 152 6.49 8.63 -3.24
N THR A 153 5.58 9.30 -2.53
CA THR A 153 5.81 9.78 -1.15
C THR A 153 6.13 8.62 -0.20
N ALA A 154 5.41 7.50 -0.30
CA ALA A 154 5.63 6.35 0.56
C ALA A 154 6.97 5.65 0.26
N LEU A 155 7.39 5.57 -1.01
CA LEU A 155 8.67 4.99 -1.40
C LEU A 155 9.85 5.82 -0.87
N GLU A 156 9.73 7.16 -0.85
CA GLU A 156 10.73 8.04 -0.22
C GLU A 156 10.88 7.73 1.29
N LEU A 157 9.77 7.56 2.00
CA LEU A 157 9.77 7.20 3.42
C LEU A 157 10.24 5.75 3.69
N LEU A 158 10.23 4.89 2.68
CA LEU A 158 10.72 3.51 2.75
C LEU A 158 12.22 3.37 2.42
N ALA A 159 12.89 4.44 2.01
CA ALA A 159 14.32 4.44 1.68
C ALA A 159 15.23 3.75 2.72
N PRO A 160 15.01 3.90 4.05
CA PRO A 160 15.84 3.22 5.06
C PRO A 160 15.86 1.69 5.01
N LEU A 161 14.91 1.06 4.30
CA LEU A 161 14.89 -0.39 4.09
C LEU A 161 15.74 -0.86 2.90
N GLY A 162 16.45 0.06 2.23
CA GLY A 162 17.33 -0.26 1.10
C GLY A 162 16.69 -0.03 -0.26
N PHE A 163 15.66 0.81 -0.34
CA PHE A 163 15.12 1.24 -1.64
C PHE A 163 16.10 2.21 -2.30
N PRO A 164 16.68 1.89 -3.48
CA PRO A 164 17.46 2.88 -4.20
C PRO A 164 16.50 3.94 -4.75
N GLN A 165 16.79 5.21 -4.49
CA GLN A 165 16.20 6.31 -5.25
C GLN A 165 16.48 6.04 -6.74
N LEU A 166 15.42 5.90 -7.53
CA LEU A 166 15.54 5.94 -8.98
C LEU A 166 16.00 7.35 -9.33
N GLU A 167 17.31 7.55 -9.49
CA GLU A 167 17.83 8.78 -10.08
C GLU A 167 17.11 9.00 -11.42
N PRO A 168 16.40 10.13 -11.61
CA PRO A 168 15.80 10.42 -12.90
C PRO A 168 16.92 10.54 -13.91
N ASN A 169 16.86 9.68 -14.94
CA ASN A 169 17.79 9.63 -16.06
C ASN A 169 17.69 10.94 -16.85
N ASN A 170 18.28 12.01 -16.34
CA ASN A 170 18.48 13.26 -17.07
C ASN A 170 19.60 13.03 -18.08
N GLY A 171 19.19 12.58 -19.26
CA GLY A 171 20.02 12.62 -20.45
C GLY A 171 20.44 14.06 -20.75
N ARG A 172 21.67 14.41 -20.41
CA ARG A 172 22.39 15.49 -21.07
C ARG A 172 23.89 15.20 -21.06
N GLY A 173 24.40 14.97 -22.27
CA GLY A 173 25.77 14.55 -22.51
C GLY A 173 26.83 15.62 -22.23
N ASN A 174 27.99 15.09 -21.83
CA ASN A 174 29.38 15.43 -22.09
C ASN A 174 29.97 16.83 -21.81
N SER A 175 31.22 16.73 -21.31
CA SER A 175 32.33 17.72 -21.31
C SER A 175 32.27 18.72 -20.13
N GLU A 176 33.26 18.87 -19.23
CA GLU A 176 34.71 18.64 -19.29
C GLU A 176 35.31 18.54 -17.87
N GLN A 177 36.41 17.79 -17.82
CA GLN A 177 37.52 17.76 -16.87
C GLN A 177 37.66 18.91 -15.84
N HIS A 178 37.77 18.55 -14.56
CA HIS A 178 38.81 19.12 -13.71
C HIS A 178 39.27 18.12 -12.64
N ALA A 179 40.58 17.87 -12.65
CA ALA A 179 41.30 16.90 -11.86
C ALA A 179 41.44 17.31 -10.38
N CYS A 180 41.38 16.34 -9.48
CA CYS A 180 42.35 16.25 -8.38
C CYS A 180 42.49 14.78 -7.93
N SER A 181 43.63 14.21 -8.30
CA SER A 181 44.13 12.92 -7.84
C SER A 181 44.62 13.04 -6.40
N LYS A 182 44.15 12.17 -5.51
CA LYS A 182 44.93 11.61 -4.41
C LYS A 182 44.58 10.13 -4.23
N THR A 183 45.48 9.31 -4.71
CA THR A 183 45.65 7.88 -4.38
C THR A 183 46.12 7.73 -2.93
N THR A 184 45.50 6.83 -2.16
CA THR A 184 46.09 5.56 -1.66
C THR A 184 45.18 5.00 -0.57
N ASP A 185 44.81 3.73 -0.76
CA ASP A 185 44.66 2.70 0.26
C ASP A 185 43.93 3.07 1.55
N ASP A 186 42.64 2.75 1.61
CA ASP A 186 42.06 2.23 2.85
C ASP A 186 41.18 1.01 2.56
N ILE A 187 41.71 -0.10 3.02
CA ILE A 187 41.17 -1.44 3.04
C ILE A 187 39.93 -1.46 3.93
N VAL A 188 38.86 -2.08 3.41
CA VAL A 188 37.87 -2.91 4.11
C VAL A 188 37.64 -2.53 5.57
N ASN A 189 36.52 -1.87 5.84
CA ASN A 189 35.70 -2.29 6.98
C ASN A 189 34.23 -2.14 6.63
N ASN A 190 33.68 -3.23 6.11
CA ASN A 190 32.32 -3.62 6.42
C ASN A 190 32.24 -3.72 7.94
N HIS A 191 31.87 -2.63 8.61
CA HIS A 191 31.34 -2.74 9.96
C HIS A 191 30.00 -3.45 9.85
N ILE A 192 30.10 -4.77 9.97
CA ILE A 192 29.06 -5.66 10.44
C ILE A 192 28.60 -5.08 11.78
N GLU A 193 27.50 -4.33 11.77
CA GLU A 193 26.68 -4.15 12.95
C GLU A 193 25.96 -5.49 13.20
N GLN A 194 26.71 -6.42 13.79
CA GLN A 194 26.14 -7.49 14.60
C GLN A 194 25.98 -6.93 16.01
N ASP A 195 24.90 -6.17 16.21
CA ASP A 195 24.17 -6.20 17.47
C ASP A 195 22.71 -5.79 17.22
N GLY A 196 21.78 -6.37 17.97
CA GLY A 196 20.34 -6.46 17.68
C GLY A 196 19.51 -5.17 17.74
N GLU A 197 20.07 -3.99 17.43
CA GLU A 197 19.33 -2.73 17.39
C GLU A 197 19.04 -2.29 15.96
N THR A 198 17.85 -2.64 15.47
CA THR A 198 17.30 -2.00 14.27
C THR A 198 17.15 -0.49 14.50
N THR A 199 17.75 0.32 13.62
CA THR A 199 17.68 1.79 13.72
C THR A 199 16.22 2.26 13.82
N PRO A 200 15.93 3.35 14.56
CA PRO A 200 14.56 3.83 14.72
C PRO A 200 13.89 4.15 13.37
N GLU A 201 14.65 4.66 12.41
CA GLU A 201 14.23 4.92 11.03
C GLU A 201 13.84 3.63 10.30
N ARG A 202 14.64 2.56 10.43
CA ARG A 202 14.32 1.25 9.87
C ARG A 202 13.07 0.65 10.50
N LYS A 203 12.88 0.80 11.82
CA LYS A 203 11.65 0.37 12.50
C LYS A 203 10.42 1.11 12.00
N GLN A 204 10.53 2.43 11.78
CA GLN A 204 9.45 3.26 11.23
C GLN A 204 9.12 2.86 9.79
N ALA A 205 10.13 2.69 8.94
CA ALA A 205 9.95 2.22 7.56
C ALA A 205 9.33 0.82 7.52
N SER A 206 9.71 -0.11 8.41
CA SER A 206 9.05 -1.42 8.54
C SER A 206 7.57 -1.30 8.89
N ARG A 207 7.18 -0.34 9.74
CA ARG A 207 5.77 -0.08 10.07
C ARG A 207 5.02 0.48 8.85
N LEU A 208 5.64 1.41 8.12
CA LEU A 208 5.08 1.93 6.87
C LEU A 208 4.85 0.81 5.86
N LEU A 209 5.83 -0.07 5.67
CA LEU A 209 5.74 -1.19 4.73
C LEU A 209 4.56 -2.11 5.09
N ARG A 210 4.36 -2.41 6.38
CA ARG A 210 3.17 -3.14 6.84
C ARG A 210 1.87 -2.41 6.51
N THR A 211 1.78 -1.10 6.73
CA THR A 211 0.59 -0.30 6.34
C THR A 211 0.34 -0.37 4.84
N MET A 212 1.39 -0.27 4.02
CA MET A 212 1.28 -0.40 2.56
C MET A 212 0.84 -1.81 2.14
N SER A 213 1.40 -2.86 2.73
CA SER A 213 0.96 -4.24 2.49
C SER A 213 -0.52 -4.43 2.81
N ARG A 214 -1.00 -3.88 3.93
CA ARG A 214 -2.43 -3.90 4.30
C ARG A 214 -3.29 -3.14 3.31
N TRP A 215 -2.84 -1.99 2.83
CA TRP A 215 -3.51 -1.25 1.76
C TRP A 215 -3.58 -2.03 0.45
N ILE A 216 -2.48 -2.67 0.04
CA ILE A 216 -2.42 -3.50 -1.17
C ILE A 216 -3.41 -4.65 -1.06
N MET A 217 -3.41 -5.37 0.07
CA MET A 217 -4.34 -6.46 0.34
C MET A 217 -5.82 -6.02 0.24
N ALA A 218 -6.16 -4.89 0.87
CA ALA A 218 -7.50 -4.34 0.77
C ALA A 218 -7.85 -3.93 -0.68
N SER A 219 -6.92 -3.31 -1.40
CA SER A 219 -7.11 -2.87 -2.78
C SER A 219 -7.34 -4.04 -3.74
N VAL A 220 -6.60 -5.14 -3.57
CA VAL A 220 -6.77 -6.34 -4.41
C VAL A 220 -8.14 -6.99 -4.23
N THR A 221 -8.74 -6.87 -3.04
CA THR A 221 -10.05 -7.49 -2.74
C THR A 221 -11.23 -6.60 -3.08
N GLN A 222 -11.07 -5.28 -3.08
CA GLN A 222 -12.19 -4.32 -3.15
C GLN A 222 -12.12 -3.37 -4.35
N SER A 223 -10.94 -3.14 -4.94
CA SER A 223 -10.79 -2.18 -6.04
C SER A 223 -10.95 -2.84 -7.42
N PRO A 224 -11.72 -2.22 -8.34
CA PRO A 224 -11.78 -2.68 -9.73
C PRO A 224 -10.45 -2.50 -10.46
N ASN A 225 -9.57 -1.60 -9.98
CA ASN A 225 -8.21 -1.39 -10.47
C ASN A 225 -7.20 -1.80 -9.39
N ALA A 226 -7.20 -3.10 -9.10
CA ALA A 226 -6.47 -3.72 -7.99
C ALA A 226 -4.95 -3.53 -8.04
N ALA A 227 -4.34 -3.62 -9.23
CA ALA A 227 -2.88 -3.61 -9.40
C ALA A 227 -2.47 -2.80 -10.66
N PRO A 228 -2.50 -1.45 -10.58
CA PRO A 228 -2.03 -0.59 -11.65
C PRO A 228 -0.48 -0.59 -11.75
N PRO A 229 0.09 -0.13 -12.87
CA PRO A 229 1.53 -0.17 -13.12
C PRO A 229 2.39 0.44 -12.00
N GLU A 230 1.96 1.56 -11.43
CA GLU A 230 2.70 2.30 -10.41
C GLU A 230 2.85 1.51 -9.12
N LEU A 231 1.95 0.57 -8.85
CA LEU A 231 1.99 -0.28 -7.65
C LEU A 231 3.19 -1.25 -7.67
N PHE A 232 3.65 -1.64 -8.86
CA PHE A 232 4.77 -2.57 -8.98
C PHE A 232 6.10 -1.95 -8.57
N GLN A 233 6.20 -0.63 -8.42
CA GLN A 233 7.39 0.04 -7.91
C GLN A 233 7.80 -0.42 -6.50
N ILE A 234 6.86 -0.94 -5.70
CA ILE A 234 7.16 -1.49 -4.35
C ILE A 234 7.72 -2.92 -4.39
N VAL A 235 7.52 -3.66 -5.48
CA VAL A 235 7.89 -5.09 -5.59
C VAL A 235 9.37 -5.35 -5.30
N PRO A 236 10.34 -4.55 -5.78
CA PRO A 236 11.75 -4.77 -5.47
C PRO A 236 12.03 -4.72 -3.96
N LEU A 237 11.34 -3.83 -3.25
CA LEU A 237 11.45 -3.72 -1.80
C LEU A 237 10.87 -4.95 -1.12
N LEU A 238 9.68 -5.41 -1.53
CA LEU A 238 9.06 -6.60 -0.97
C LEU A 238 9.95 -7.84 -1.16
N CYS A 239 10.54 -8.03 -2.33
CA CYS A 239 11.47 -9.14 -2.60
C CYS A 239 12.72 -9.07 -1.72
N GLN A 240 13.26 -7.87 -1.50
CA GLN A 240 14.43 -7.67 -0.64
C GLN A 240 14.11 -7.90 0.84
N VAL A 241 13.04 -7.29 1.36
CA VAL A 241 12.66 -7.39 2.77
C VAL A 241 12.22 -8.80 3.13
N GLN A 242 11.48 -9.49 2.26
CA GLN A 242 11.15 -10.92 2.45
C GLN A 242 12.40 -11.78 2.64
N SER A 243 13.52 -11.38 2.02
CA SER A 243 14.78 -12.12 1.99
C SER A 243 15.72 -11.80 3.15
N GLU A 244 15.73 -10.54 3.60
CA GLU A 244 16.76 -9.98 4.49
C GLU A 244 16.24 -9.60 5.87
N ALA A 245 14.92 -9.51 6.07
CA ALA A 245 14.37 -9.05 7.35
C ALA A 245 14.62 -10.07 8.47
N ALA A 246 15.16 -9.64 9.61
CA ALA A 246 15.22 -10.50 10.80
C ALA A 246 13.83 -10.78 11.42
N ASP A 247 12.86 -9.92 11.11
CA ASP A 247 11.48 -10.01 11.56
C ASP A 247 10.69 -10.99 10.68
N GLU A 248 10.46 -12.21 11.18
CA GLU A 248 9.71 -13.26 10.48
C GLU A 248 8.29 -12.84 10.08
N ASP A 249 7.62 -12.03 10.90
CA ASP A 249 6.24 -11.59 10.61
C ASP A 249 6.24 -10.60 9.45
N LEU A 250 7.25 -9.72 9.38
CA LEU A 250 7.43 -8.82 8.25
C LEU A 250 7.78 -9.61 6.97
N GLN A 251 8.62 -10.64 7.07
CA GLN A 251 8.91 -11.51 5.93
C GLN A 251 7.64 -12.19 5.40
N LYS A 252 6.82 -12.77 6.29
CA LYS A 252 5.56 -13.43 5.93
C LYS A 252 4.59 -12.46 5.27
N GLU A 253 4.47 -11.25 5.80
CA GLU A 253 3.59 -10.22 5.24
C GLU A 253 4.06 -9.78 3.84
N CYS A 254 5.37 -9.62 3.62
CA CYS A 254 5.92 -9.30 2.30
C CYS A 254 5.68 -10.44 1.30
N ALA A 255 5.93 -11.69 1.71
CA ALA A 255 5.68 -12.88 0.90
C ALA A 255 4.21 -13.00 0.51
N PHE A 256 3.31 -12.76 1.46
CA PHE A 256 1.87 -12.77 1.23
C PHE A 256 1.44 -11.64 0.28
N THR A 257 1.99 -10.44 0.44
CA THR A 257 1.73 -9.29 -0.45
C THR A 257 2.15 -9.60 -1.90
N LEU A 258 3.33 -10.18 -2.09
CA LEU A 258 3.81 -10.61 -3.41
C LEU A 258 2.92 -11.71 -4.01
N ALA A 259 2.54 -12.70 -3.21
CA ALA A 259 1.64 -13.76 -3.65
C ALA A 259 0.27 -13.21 -4.07
N LEU A 260 -0.28 -12.23 -3.34
CA LEU A 260 -1.52 -11.56 -3.72
C LEU A 260 -1.38 -10.85 -5.06
N LEU A 261 -0.36 -10.00 -5.22
CA LEU A 261 -0.11 -9.27 -6.47
C LEU A 261 0.10 -10.21 -7.66
N GLY A 262 0.77 -11.36 -7.44
CA GLY A 262 1.02 -12.35 -8.48
C GLY A 262 -0.23 -13.12 -8.92
N ASN A 263 -1.29 -13.10 -8.11
CA ASN A 263 -2.56 -13.79 -8.39
C ASN A 263 -3.67 -12.87 -8.93
N VAL A 264 -3.40 -11.57 -9.10
CA VAL A 264 -4.36 -10.60 -9.68
C VAL A 264 -4.43 -10.75 -11.20
N LEU A 265 -5.61 -10.49 -11.77
CA LEU A 265 -5.75 -10.33 -13.23
C LEU A 265 -5.21 -8.96 -13.64
N LEU A 266 -4.13 -8.95 -14.43
CA LEU A 266 -3.42 -7.73 -14.80
C LEU A 266 -3.72 -7.30 -16.25
N PRO A 267 -3.91 -5.99 -16.52
CA PRO A 267 -3.90 -5.47 -17.88
C PRO A 267 -2.47 -5.49 -18.45
N CYS A 268 -2.33 -5.42 -19.79
CA CYS A 268 -1.02 -5.47 -20.47
C CYS A 268 -0.01 -4.45 -19.94
N SER A 269 -0.45 -3.23 -19.61
CA SER A 269 0.40 -2.18 -19.03
C SER A 269 0.98 -2.58 -17.67
N SER A 270 0.16 -3.18 -16.80
CA SER A 270 0.61 -3.64 -15.47
C SER A 270 1.53 -4.84 -15.58
N ILE A 271 1.29 -5.75 -16.52
CA ILE A 271 2.20 -6.87 -16.77
C ILE A 271 3.57 -6.36 -17.22
N GLN A 272 3.60 -5.41 -18.17
CA GLN A 272 4.86 -4.84 -18.64
C GLN A 272 5.64 -4.20 -17.49
N ALA A 273 4.97 -3.40 -16.66
CA ALA A 273 5.58 -2.80 -15.47
C ALA A 273 6.11 -3.85 -14.47
N ALA A 274 5.36 -4.93 -14.25
CA ALA A 274 5.80 -6.03 -13.40
C ALA A 274 7.07 -6.71 -13.95
N LEU A 275 7.10 -7.04 -15.24
CA LEU A 275 8.24 -7.69 -15.89
C LEU A 275 9.49 -6.81 -15.92
N ASP A 276 9.33 -5.51 -16.17
CA ASP A 276 10.44 -4.55 -16.15
C ASP A 276 11.02 -4.45 -14.73
N THR A 277 10.15 -4.38 -13.73
CA THR A 277 10.54 -4.39 -12.32
C THR A 277 11.27 -5.68 -11.92
N ILE A 278 10.77 -6.85 -12.34
CA ILE A 278 11.42 -8.15 -12.08
C ILE A 278 12.81 -8.17 -12.70
N ARG A 279 12.96 -7.71 -13.96
CA ARG A 279 14.25 -7.64 -14.65
C ARG A 279 15.27 -6.80 -13.87
N ASP A 280 14.83 -5.72 -13.24
CA ASP A 280 15.69 -4.89 -12.41
C ASP A 280 16.06 -5.56 -11.08
N VAL A 281 15.16 -6.33 -10.47
CA VAL A 281 15.48 -7.15 -9.29
C VAL A 281 16.47 -8.25 -9.63
N LEU A 282 16.37 -8.87 -10.81
CA LEU A 282 17.30 -9.92 -11.26
C LEU A 282 18.74 -9.42 -11.44
N LYS A 283 18.96 -8.12 -11.63
CA LYS A 283 20.30 -7.52 -11.68
C LYS A 283 20.93 -7.30 -10.29
N ARG A 284 20.15 -7.41 -9.20
CA ARG A 284 20.62 -7.14 -7.84
C ARG A 284 21.45 -8.30 -7.28
N PRO A 285 22.40 -8.04 -6.36
CA PRO A 285 23.31 -9.08 -5.84
C PRO A 285 22.61 -10.12 -4.94
N SER A 286 21.52 -9.74 -4.26
CA SER A 286 20.81 -10.61 -3.31
C SER A 286 20.11 -11.77 -4.02
N TRP A 287 20.60 -12.99 -3.81
CA TRP A 287 20.07 -14.18 -4.47
C TRP A 287 18.66 -14.53 -4.00
N HIS A 288 18.38 -14.31 -2.71
CA HIS A 288 17.07 -14.56 -2.13
C HIS A 288 16.03 -13.62 -2.78
N ALA A 289 16.40 -12.35 -3.00
CA ALA A 289 15.53 -11.40 -3.69
C ALA A 289 15.28 -11.81 -5.15
N ARG A 290 16.31 -12.30 -5.86
CA ARG A 290 16.14 -12.87 -7.21
C ARG A 290 15.22 -14.09 -7.21
N ALA A 291 15.36 -14.99 -6.24
CA ALA A 291 14.49 -16.15 -6.11
C ALA A 291 13.03 -15.76 -5.82
N ALA A 292 12.81 -14.76 -4.96
CA ALA A 292 11.48 -14.21 -4.70
C ALA A 292 10.87 -13.58 -5.96
N ALA A 293 11.66 -12.82 -6.73
CA ALA A 293 11.23 -12.24 -7.99
C ALA A 293 10.86 -13.30 -9.04
N CYS A 294 11.64 -14.38 -9.17
CA CYS A 294 11.29 -15.49 -10.07
C CYS A 294 9.98 -16.18 -9.65
N ASN A 295 9.77 -16.44 -8.35
CA ASN A 295 8.51 -17.04 -7.87
C ASN A 295 7.30 -16.12 -8.15
N PHE A 296 7.50 -14.82 -8.03
CA PHE A 296 6.50 -13.81 -8.36
C PHE A 296 6.19 -13.80 -9.87
N GLU A 297 7.22 -13.84 -10.71
CA GLU A 297 7.10 -13.98 -12.17
C GLU A 297 6.29 -15.23 -12.56
N THR A 298 6.65 -16.39 -12.02
CA THR A 298 5.93 -17.65 -12.25
C THR A 298 4.45 -17.53 -11.87
N SER A 299 4.14 -16.85 -10.77
CA SER A 299 2.75 -16.63 -10.32
C SER A 299 1.96 -15.78 -11.32
N ILE A 300 2.55 -14.66 -11.77
CA ILE A 300 1.94 -13.79 -12.79
C ILE A 300 1.69 -14.58 -14.08
N VAL A 301 2.69 -15.30 -14.57
CA VAL A 301 2.58 -16.08 -15.83
C VAL A 301 1.51 -17.15 -15.69
N ALA A 302 1.49 -17.92 -14.59
CA ALA A 302 0.49 -18.95 -14.37
C ALA A 302 -0.94 -18.38 -14.38
N ARG A 303 -1.16 -17.25 -13.70
CA ARG A 303 -2.49 -16.62 -13.66
C ARG A 303 -2.89 -16.02 -15.00
N THR A 304 -1.96 -15.34 -15.66
CA THR A 304 -2.19 -14.60 -16.91
C THR A 304 -2.37 -15.56 -18.10
N CYS A 305 -1.54 -16.59 -18.21
CA CYS A 305 -1.65 -17.61 -19.27
C CYS A 305 -2.95 -18.42 -19.17
N CYS A 306 -3.35 -18.81 -17.96
CA CYS A 306 -4.62 -19.51 -17.75
C CYS A 306 -5.84 -18.65 -18.11
N SER A 307 -5.74 -17.32 -17.96
CA SER A 307 -6.87 -16.40 -18.17
C SER A 307 -6.98 -15.91 -19.61
N LEU A 308 -5.87 -15.80 -20.35
CA LEU A 308 -5.83 -15.15 -21.67
C LEU A 308 -5.61 -16.10 -22.86
N GLN A 309 -5.53 -17.43 -22.66
CA GLN A 309 -5.18 -18.39 -23.73
C GLN A 309 -3.99 -17.90 -24.58
N LEU A 310 -3.00 -17.30 -23.92
CA LEU A 310 -1.94 -16.46 -24.50
C LEU A 310 -0.83 -17.26 -25.21
N PHE A 311 -1.18 -18.31 -25.95
CA PHE A 311 -0.24 -18.99 -26.87
C PHE A 311 0.10 -18.13 -28.10
N ALA A 312 -0.55 -16.97 -28.28
CA ALA A 312 -0.47 -16.18 -29.52
C ALA A 312 0.49 -14.96 -29.49
N VAL A 313 1.22 -14.70 -28.40
CA VAL A 313 2.15 -13.55 -28.31
C VAL A 313 3.60 -14.02 -28.03
N PRO A 314 4.40 -14.29 -29.08
CA PRO A 314 5.77 -14.82 -28.94
C PRO A 314 6.75 -13.88 -28.22
N SER A 315 6.49 -12.57 -28.20
CA SER A 315 7.31 -11.58 -27.49
C SER A 315 7.24 -11.71 -25.97
N PHE A 316 6.25 -12.43 -25.45
CA PHE A 316 5.99 -12.59 -24.02
C PHE A 316 6.79 -13.74 -23.39
N PHE A 317 7.04 -14.81 -24.15
CA PHE A 317 7.76 -15.99 -23.66
C PHE A 317 9.28 -15.81 -23.68
N LYS A 318 9.83 -15.02 -24.61
CA LYS A 318 11.29 -14.82 -24.72
C LYS A 318 11.91 -14.24 -23.43
N PRO A 319 11.35 -13.20 -22.80
CA PRO A 319 11.88 -12.66 -21.55
C PRO A 319 11.76 -13.67 -20.39
N VAL A 320 10.58 -14.29 -20.22
CA VAL A 320 10.33 -15.25 -19.14
C VAL A 320 11.26 -16.46 -19.24
N HIS A 321 11.42 -17.03 -20.43
CA HIS A 321 12.29 -18.17 -20.65
C HIS A 321 13.77 -17.81 -20.41
N SER A 322 14.19 -16.57 -20.69
CA SER A 322 15.54 -16.10 -20.39
C SER A 322 15.78 -15.93 -18.88
N SER A 323 14.79 -15.39 -18.14
CA SER A 323 14.85 -15.27 -16.67
C SER A 323 14.90 -16.65 -15.99
N GLU A 324 14.07 -17.59 -16.44
CA GLU A 324 14.05 -18.97 -15.92
C GLU A 324 15.34 -19.74 -16.23
N GLN A 325 15.92 -19.57 -17.42
CA GLN A 325 17.23 -20.16 -17.76
C GLN A 325 18.33 -19.61 -16.87
N GLN A 326 18.37 -18.29 -16.65
CA GLN A 326 19.34 -17.67 -15.74
C GLN A 326 19.15 -18.17 -14.30
N HIS A 327 17.91 -18.36 -13.83
CA HIS A 327 17.61 -18.94 -12.52
C HIS A 327 18.08 -20.40 -12.40
N MET A 328 17.86 -21.21 -13.45
CA MET A 328 18.28 -22.61 -13.49
C MET A 328 19.81 -22.75 -13.54
N GLU A 329 20.51 -21.89 -14.29
CA GLU A 329 21.98 -21.84 -14.31
C GLU A 329 22.56 -21.42 -12.96
N GLU A 330 21.99 -20.40 -12.31
CA GLU A 330 22.41 -19.98 -10.96
C GLU A 330 22.19 -21.08 -9.90
N ARG A 331 21.06 -21.81 -9.95
CA ARG A 331 20.83 -22.99 -9.10
C ARG A 331 21.85 -24.10 -9.36
N ARG A 332 22.19 -24.34 -10.62
CA ARG A 332 23.16 -25.37 -11.03
C ARG A 332 24.57 -25.05 -10.56
N CYS A 333 25.00 -23.79 -10.67
CA CYS A 333 26.30 -23.33 -10.16
C CYS A 333 26.45 -23.54 -8.65
N ARG A 334 25.37 -23.44 -7.85
CA ARG A 334 25.44 -23.72 -6.39
C ARG A 334 25.32 -25.18 -6.01
N LEU A 335 24.54 -25.97 -6.74
CA LEU A 335 24.53 -27.43 -6.57
C LEU A 335 25.91 -28.04 -6.88
N HIS A 336 26.69 -27.40 -7.75
CA HIS A 336 28.09 -27.77 -8.00
C HIS A 336 29.10 -27.08 -7.05
N ALA A 337 28.74 -25.97 -6.40
CA ALA A 337 29.52 -25.33 -5.34
C ALA A 337 29.12 -25.81 -3.93
N GLY A 338 28.89 -27.12 -3.76
CA GLY A 338 28.75 -27.77 -2.45
C GLY A 338 29.97 -27.52 -1.55
N PRO A 339 29.83 -27.68 -0.23
CA PRO A 339 30.61 -26.95 0.77
C PRO A 339 32.11 -27.19 0.58
N ALA A 340 32.84 -26.13 0.25
CA ALA A 340 34.29 -26.14 0.40
C ALA A 340 34.59 -26.29 1.90
N GLN A 341 34.94 -27.52 2.30
CA GLN A 341 35.50 -27.82 3.60
C GLN A 341 36.80 -27.03 3.82
N ARG A 342 36.76 -26.01 4.67
CA ARG A 342 37.58 -25.85 5.89
C ARG A 342 37.50 -24.43 6.44
#